data_AF-A0A9N9R962-F1
#
_entry.id   AF-A0A9N9R962-F1
#
_cell.length_a   1.000
_cell.length_b   1.000
_cell.length_c   1.000
_cell.angle_alpha   90.00
_cell.angle_beta   90.00
_cell.angle_gamma   90.00
#
_symmetry.space_group_name_H-M   'P 1'
#
loop_
_entity.id
_entity.type
_entity.pdbx_description
1 polymer ?
#
loop_
_entity_poly.entity_id
_entity_poly.type
_entity_poly.pdbx_seq_one_letter_code
_entity_poly.pdbx_strand_id
1 'polypeptide(L)'
;MVTMYHWELPQRLQDLGGWANPLIVDWFGDYSRVLFSLYGDRVKTWITINEAMSVCDIGYSDQNFAPGIEDFTIGRYLCSKNIVVAHARAYRIYDEEFRAKYNGRVSLANHFMWFEPQTSEDEDVAELAIQLAWGRYSHPIFSKEGGYPQAIEEIFANYSAAEGYTTSRLPAFTKEEIEYTRGTFDFICMNHYTSRMVRRAVPGEAIGHFPLDGSEELNLIIEMHPDSKPTGYPLLPVMKL
;
A
#
# COMPACT_ATOMS: atom_id res chain seq x y z
N MET A 1 15.41 13.52 8.99
CA MET A 1 14.59 12.66 8.10
C MET A 1 13.32 13.42 7.81
N VAL A 2 12.84 13.39 6.56
CA VAL A 2 11.61 14.07 6.15
C VAL A 2 10.75 13.11 5.35
N THR A 3 9.45 13.07 5.67
CA THR A 3 8.42 12.39 4.89
C THR A 3 7.77 13.40 3.95
N MET A 4 7.66 13.07 2.66
CA MET A 4 7.09 13.99 1.66
C MET A 4 5.57 13.99 1.68
N TYR A 5 4.98 12.81 1.85
CA TYR A 5 3.54 12.61 1.90
C TYR A 5 3.15 11.70 3.08
N HIS A 6 2.30 12.24 3.95
CA HIS A 6 1.77 11.58 5.14
C HIS A 6 0.23 11.71 5.22
N TRP A 7 -0.42 11.48 4.07
CA TRP A 7 -1.88 11.40 3.88
C TRP A 7 -2.58 12.74 3.63
N GLU A 8 -1.85 13.85 3.59
CA GLU A 8 -2.34 15.20 3.31
C GLU A 8 -2.46 15.55 1.81
N LEU A 9 -3.12 14.72 1.00
CA LEU A 9 -3.27 15.02 -0.43
C LEU A 9 -4.06 16.33 -0.63
N PRO A 10 -3.55 17.30 -1.43
CA PRO A 10 -4.32 18.50 -1.73
C PRO A 10 -5.68 18.15 -2.36
N GLN A 11 -6.76 18.72 -1.82
CA GLN A 11 -8.13 18.43 -2.29
C GLN A 11 -8.29 18.61 -3.81
N ARG A 12 -7.61 19.59 -4.40
CA ARG A 12 -7.65 19.82 -5.86
C ARG A 12 -7.13 18.65 -6.68
N LEU A 13 -6.17 17.88 -6.17
CA LEU A 13 -5.70 16.65 -6.82
C LEU A 13 -6.65 15.49 -6.55
N GLN A 14 -7.27 15.45 -5.37
CA GLN A 14 -8.32 14.47 -5.06
C GLN A 14 -9.55 14.66 -5.95
N ASP A 15 -9.95 15.90 -6.24
CA ASP A 15 -11.05 16.24 -7.15
C ASP A 15 -10.80 15.69 -8.58
N LEU A 16 -9.55 15.43 -8.94
CA LEU A 16 -9.14 14.81 -10.20
C LEU A 16 -9.04 13.27 -10.10
N GLY A 17 -9.39 12.67 -8.96
CA GLY A 17 -9.32 11.24 -8.69
C GLY A 17 -8.20 10.80 -7.73
N GLY A 18 -7.31 11.72 -7.35
CA GLY A 18 -6.24 11.46 -6.39
C GLY A 18 -5.37 10.26 -6.75
N TRP A 19 -5.13 9.38 -5.79
CA TRP A 19 -4.31 8.18 -5.97
C TRP A 19 -4.94 7.12 -6.88
N ALA A 20 -6.24 7.20 -7.18
CA ALA A 20 -6.84 6.33 -8.21
C ALA A 20 -6.55 6.80 -9.64
N ASN A 21 -6.10 8.06 -9.84
CA ASN A 21 -5.75 8.61 -11.14
C ASN A 21 -4.25 8.39 -11.44
N PRO A 22 -3.86 7.75 -12.56
CA PRO A 22 -2.45 7.51 -12.89
C PRO A 22 -1.60 8.78 -13.05
N LEU A 23 -2.21 9.94 -13.35
CA LEU A 23 -1.49 11.22 -13.44
C LEU A 23 -0.89 11.67 -12.09
N ILE A 24 -1.33 11.09 -10.96
CA ILE A 24 -0.75 11.35 -9.65
C ILE A 24 0.75 11.04 -9.59
N VAL A 25 1.22 10.11 -10.42
CA VAL A 25 2.64 9.74 -10.54
C VAL A 25 3.47 10.96 -10.96
N ASP A 26 2.99 11.70 -11.97
CA ASP A 26 3.68 12.88 -12.47
C ASP A 26 3.57 14.04 -11.48
N TRP A 27 2.38 14.27 -10.91
CA TRP A 27 2.17 15.34 -9.92
C TRP A 27 3.02 15.15 -8.67
N PHE A 28 3.11 13.91 -8.17
CA PHE A 28 3.97 13.58 -7.04
C PHE A 28 5.46 13.68 -7.40
N GLY A 29 5.83 13.32 -8.64
CA GLY A 29 7.18 13.53 -9.16
C GLY A 29 7.59 15.01 -9.17
N ASP A 30 6.71 15.89 -9.67
CA ASP A 30 6.95 17.34 -9.70
C ASP A 30 7.06 17.93 -8.29
N TYR A 31 6.17 17.52 -7.37
CA TYR A 31 6.25 17.87 -5.97
C TYR A 31 7.58 17.42 -5.34
N SER A 32 8.02 16.18 -5.61
CA SER A 32 9.29 15.64 -5.11
C SER A 32 10.49 16.47 -5.61
N ARG A 33 10.49 16.87 -6.89
CA ARG A 33 11.55 17.73 -7.45
C ARG A 33 11.64 19.08 -6.74
N VAL A 34 10.50 19.69 -6.39
CA VAL A 34 10.46 20.92 -5.59
C VAL A 34 11.10 20.71 -4.22
N LEU A 35 10.71 19.64 -3.51
CA LEU A 35 11.26 19.33 -2.19
C LEU A 35 12.77 19.10 -2.21
N PHE A 36 13.26 18.29 -3.16
CA PHE A 36 14.68 18.01 -3.31
C PHE A 36 15.48 19.28 -3.65
N SER A 37 14.96 20.12 -4.53
CA SER A 37 15.61 21.37 -4.93
C SER A 37 15.77 22.34 -3.76
N LEU A 38 14.72 22.48 -2.93
CA LEU A 38 14.68 23.45 -1.84
C LEU A 38 15.37 22.98 -0.56
N TYR A 39 15.35 21.68 -0.28
CA TYR A 39 15.76 21.14 1.03
C TYR A 39 16.82 20.05 0.96
N GLY A 40 17.17 19.54 -0.24
CA GLY A 40 18.15 18.45 -0.41
C GLY A 40 19.57 18.82 0.04
N ASP A 41 19.89 20.12 0.13
CA ASP A 41 21.15 20.61 0.69
C ASP A 41 21.36 20.17 2.15
N ARG A 42 20.27 20.09 2.93
CA ARG A 42 20.28 19.74 4.37
C ARG A 42 19.64 18.39 4.69
N VAL A 43 18.57 18.02 3.98
CA VAL A 43 17.83 16.78 4.22
C VAL A 43 18.52 15.62 3.50
N LYS A 44 19.04 14.65 4.26
CA LYS A 44 19.81 13.50 3.75
C LYS A 44 19.08 12.15 3.83
N THR A 45 17.91 12.13 4.44
CA THR A 45 17.07 10.93 4.51
C THR A 45 15.64 11.32 4.19
N TRP A 46 15.13 10.76 3.10
CA TRP A 46 13.80 11.02 2.56
C TRP A 46 12.94 9.76 2.63
N ILE A 47 11.73 9.94 3.13
CA ILE A 47 10.64 9.00 2.97
C ILE A 47 9.67 9.63 1.98
N THR A 48 9.44 8.97 0.86
CA THR A 48 8.51 9.45 -0.17
C THR A 48 7.07 9.43 0.36
N ILE A 49 6.55 8.23 0.60
CA ILE A 49 5.17 7.99 1.02
C ILE A 49 5.20 7.20 2.33
N ASN A 50 4.41 7.63 3.31
CA ASN A 50 4.19 6.91 4.56
C ASN A 50 2.95 6.03 4.47
N GLU A 51 3.10 4.76 4.82
CA GLU A 51 2.04 3.76 4.96
C GLU A 51 1.08 3.72 3.76
N ALA A 52 1.64 3.30 2.62
CA ALA A 52 0.88 3.10 1.39
C ALA A 52 -0.39 2.26 1.58
N MET A 53 -0.30 1.21 2.42
CA MET A 53 -1.44 0.37 2.78
C MET A 53 -2.57 1.16 3.45
N SER A 54 -2.25 2.02 4.42
CA SER A 54 -3.25 2.89 5.08
C SER A 54 -3.91 3.85 4.09
N VAL A 55 -3.15 4.43 3.16
CA VAL A 55 -3.71 5.34 2.15
C VAL A 55 -4.72 4.63 1.26
N CYS A 56 -4.37 3.46 0.73
CA CYS A 56 -5.18 2.77 -0.28
C CYS A 56 -6.28 1.90 0.33
N ASP A 57 -5.96 1.06 1.32
CA ASP A 57 -6.91 0.09 1.84
C ASP A 57 -7.88 0.69 2.87
N ILE A 58 -7.59 1.87 3.42
CA ILE A 58 -8.49 2.58 4.35
C ILE A 58 -9.12 3.80 3.66
N GLY A 59 -8.33 4.61 2.94
CA GLY A 59 -8.82 5.83 2.29
C GLY A 59 -9.62 5.62 1.00
N TYR A 60 -9.32 4.55 0.25
CA TYR A 60 -9.96 4.21 -1.03
C TYR A 60 -10.82 2.94 -0.97
N SER A 61 -11.21 2.50 0.23
CA SER A 61 -12.07 1.32 0.42
C SER A 61 -13.08 1.45 1.56
N ASP A 62 -12.69 1.93 2.74
CA ASP A 62 -13.41 1.68 4.02
C ASP A 62 -13.91 2.96 4.72
N GLN A 63 -13.94 4.09 4.01
CA GLN A 63 -14.34 5.44 4.47
C GLN A 63 -13.65 6.01 5.72
N ASN A 64 -12.84 5.22 6.43
CA ASN A 64 -12.32 5.57 7.74
C ASN A 64 -11.30 6.72 7.66
N PHE A 65 -10.57 6.83 6.54
CA PHE A 65 -9.63 7.92 6.26
C PHE A 65 -10.10 8.75 5.08
N ALA A 66 -9.71 10.03 5.04
CA ALA A 66 -9.83 10.84 3.82
C ALA A 66 -9.10 10.12 2.66
N PRO A 67 -9.66 10.14 1.43
CA PRO A 67 -10.83 10.89 0.96
C PRO A 67 -12.21 10.30 1.33
N GLY A 68 -12.27 9.19 2.04
CA GLY A 68 -13.54 8.59 2.48
C GLY A 68 -14.28 7.87 1.35
N ILE A 69 -13.54 7.32 0.38
CA ILE A 69 -14.13 6.60 -0.76
C ILE A 69 -14.49 5.19 -0.33
N GLU A 70 -15.73 4.80 -0.56
CA GLU A 70 -16.22 3.44 -0.37
C GLU A 70 -16.18 2.68 -1.70
N ASP A 71 -15.09 1.98 -1.92
CA ASP A 71 -14.93 1.10 -3.07
C ASP A 71 -14.09 -0.12 -2.66
N PHE A 72 -14.78 -1.16 -2.18
CA PHE A 72 -14.15 -2.42 -1.83
C PHE A 72 -13.68 -3.23 -3.05
N THR A 73 -13.98 -2.78 -4.27
CA THR A 73 -13.80 -3.57 -5.50
C THR A 73 -12.52 -3.21 -6.26
N ILE A 74 -12.27 -1.93 -6.56
CA ILE A 74 -11.23 -1.53 -7.52
C ILE A 74 -10.36 -0.37 -6.99
N GLY A 75 -10.96 0.62 -6.32
CA GLY A 75 -10.30 1.87 -5.91
C GLY A 75 -8.98 1.67 -5.17
N ARG A 76 -8.96 0.77 -4.17
CA ARG A 76 -7.73 0.45 -3.43
C ARG A 76 -6.61 -0.10 -4.30
N TYR A 77 -6.92 -0.90 -5.33
CA TYR A 77 -5.91 -1.54 -6.17
C TYR A 77 -5.35 -0.58 -7.23
N LEU A 78 -6.17 0.32 -7.76
CA LEU A 78 -5.70 1.45 -8.57
C LEU A 78 -4.73 2.32 -7.76
N CYS A 79 -5.11 2.65 -6.52
CA CYS A 79 -4.26 3.37 -5.58
C CYS A 79 -2.93 2.62 -5.32
N SER A 80 -2.98 1.31 -5.06
CA SER A 80 -1.78 0.51 -4.74
C SER A 80 -0.73 0.61 -5.85
N LYS A 81 -1.15 0.44 -7.11
CA LYS A 81 -0.23 0.53 -8.25
C LYS A 81 0.35 1.94 -8.39
N ASN A 82 -0.52 2.95 -8.38
CA ASN A 82 -0.10 4.35 -8.59
C ASN A 82 0.86 4.84 -7.49
N ILE A 83 0.65 4.48 -6.21
CA ILE A 83 1.56 4.83 -5.12
C ILE A 83 2.96 4.26 -5.34
N VAL A 84 3.06 2.98 -5.74
CA VAL A 84 4.35 2.31 -5.97
C VAL A 84 5.09 2.99 -7.13
N VAL A 85 4.39 3.27 -8.24
CA VAL A 85 5.00 3.95 -9.40
C VAL A 85 5.37 5.40 -9.06
N ALA A 86 4.57 6.11 -8.27
CA ALA A 86 4.87 7.47 -7.81
C ALA A 86 6.11 7.50 -6.90
N HIS A 87 6.23 6.54 -5.99
CA HIS A 87 7.44 6.35 -5.19
C HIS A 87 8.67 6.15 -6.09
N ALA A 88 8.58 5.22 -7.05
CA ALA A 88 9.67 4.95 -7.99
C ALA A 88 10.05 6.21 -8.78
N ARG A 89 9.05 6.97 -9.25
CA ARG A 89 9.25 8.24 -9.94
C ARG A 89 10.04 9.24 -9.10
N ALA A 90 9.67 9.42 -7.83
CA ALA A 90 10.39 10.30 -6.91
C ALA A 90 11.83 9.81 -6.64
N TYR A 91 12.04 8.50 -6.49
CA TYR A 91 13.37 7.91 -6.32
C TYR A 91 14.26 8.18 -7.54
N ARG A 92 13.75 7.92 -8.76
CA ARG A 92 14.50 8.11 -10.01
C ARG A 92 14.86 9.59 -10.23
N ILE A 93 13.93 10.52 -9.93
CA ILE A 93 14.23 11.96 -9.92
C ILE A 93 15.40 12.27 -8.97
N TYR A 94 15.36 11.72 -7.75
CA TYR A 94 16.45 11.93 -6.81
C TYR A 94 17.78 11.40 -7.34
N ASP A 95 17.78 10.17 -7.84
CA ASP A 95 18.97 9.47 -8.33
C ASP A 95 19.63 10.22 -9.51
N GLU A 96 18.81 10.63 -10.47
CA GLU A 96 19.26 11.26 -11.71
C GLU A 96 19.64 12.74 -11.52
N GLU A 97 18.83 13.50 -10.78
CA GLU A 97 18.94 14.96 -10.73
C GLU A 97 19.65 15.48 -9.47
N PHE A 98 19.64 14.74 -8.35
CA PHE A 98 20.01 15.28 -7.04
C PHE A 98 21.05 14.47 -6.26
N ARG A 99 21.18 13.16 -6.49
CA ARG A 99 22.03 12.29 -5.66
C ARG A 99 23.50 12.69 -5.73
N ALA A 100 24.01 12.98 -6.93
CA ALA A 100 25.38 13.46 -7.11
C ALA A 100 25.64 14.79 -6.37
N LYS A 101 24.63 15.65 -6.25
CA LYS A 101 24.74 16.97 -5.61
C LYS A 101 24.63 16.89 -4.09
N TYR A 102 23.73 16.05 -3.58
CA TYR A 102 23.30 16.10 -2.19
C TYR A 102 23.63 14.85 -1.37
N ASN A 103 23.96 13.74 -2.02
CA ASN A 103 24.40 12.48 -1.40
C ASN A 103 23.50 11.99 -0.24
N GLY A 104 22.19 12.16 -0.38
CA GLY A 104 21.19 11.65 0.54
C GLY A 104 20.65 10.29 0.09
N ARG A 105 19.68 9.81 0.85
CA ARG A 105 19.04 8.50 0.66
C ARG A 105 17.53 8.62 0.63
N VAL A 106 16.88 7.77 -0.16
CA VAL A 106 15.44 7.77 -0.41
C VAL A 106 14.88 6.36 -0.23
N SER A 107 13.72 6.28 0.40
CA SER A 107 12.89 5.08 0.43
C SER A 107 11.40 5.45 0.60
N LEU A 108 10.53 4.46 0.75
CA LEU A 108 9.21 4.62 1.34
C LEU A 108 9.18 3.97 2.74
N ALA A 109 8.19 4.35 3.54
CA ALA A 109 7.86 3.64 4.77
C ALA A 109 6.50 3.00 4.55
N ASN A 110 6.39 1.69 4.78
CA ASN A 110 5.09 1.01 4.75
C ASN A 110 4.70 0.54 6.16
N HIS A 111 3.42 0.23 6.35
CA HIS A 111 2.90 -0.36 7.59
C HIS A 111 2.95 -1.89 7.52
N PHE A 112 3.68 -2.49 8.45
CA PHE A 112 3.81 -3.94 8.62
C PHE A 112 2.94 -4.40 9.78
N MET A 113 1.75 -4.89 9.45
CA MET A 113 0.97 -5.71 10.36
C MET A 113 1.43 -7.15 10.23
N TRP A 114 1.88 -7.74 11.33
CA TRP A 114 2.23 -9.16 11.36
C TRP A 114 0.95 -9.99 11.47
N PHE A 115 0.83 -11.04 10.67
CA PHE A 115 -0.29 -11.98 10.73
C PHE A 115 0.22 -13.33 11.22
N GLU A 116 -0.30 -13.76 12.36
CA GLU A 116 -0.01 -15.04 12.99
C GLU A 116 -1.10 -16.05 12.61
N PRO A 117 -0.73 -17.26 12.18
CA PRO A 117 -1.74 -18.28 11.90
C PRO A 117 -2.37 -18.77 13.21
N GLN A 118 -3.67 -19.02 13.19
CA GLN A 118 -4.38 -19.54 14.37
C GLN A 118 -3.98 -20.98 14.71
N THR A 119 -3.75 -21.79 13.69
CA THR A 119 -3.18 -23.14 13.83
C THR A 119 -2.14 -23.39 12.75
N SER A 120 -1.40 -24.50 12.83
CA SER A 120 -0.43 -24.89 11.80
C SER A 120 -1.03 -25.03 10.40
N GLU A 121 -2.34 -25.29 10.30
CA GLU A 121 -3.08 -25.43 9.04
C GLU A 121 -3.40 -24.09 8.36
N ASP A 122 -3.20 -22.97 9.07
CA ASP A 122 -3.45 -21.61 8.61
C ASP A 122 -2.15 -20.86 8.19
N GLU A 123 -0.99 -21.52 8.23
CA GLU A 123 0.32 -20.90 7.92
C GLU A 123 0.38 -20.27 6.51
N ASP A 124 -0.22 -20.91 5.51
CA ASP A 124 -0.27 -20.41 4.14
C ASP A 124 -1.16 -19.16 4.00
N VAL A 125 -2.32 -19.11 4.68
CA VAL A 125 -3.18 -17.91 4.64
C VAL A 125 -2.59 -16.76 5.43
N ALA A 126 -1.80 -17.04 6.47
CA ALA A 126 -0.99 -16.03 7.16
C ALA A 126 0.07 -15.41 6.24
N GLU A 127 0.79 -16.24 5.49
CA GLU A 127 1.75 -15.75 4.51
C GLU A 127 1.05 -14.94 3.40
N LEU A 128 -0.09 -15.39 2.89
CA LEU A 128 -0.87 -14.63 1.89
C LEU A 128 -1.37 -13.29 2.44
N ALA A 129 -1.81 -13.23 3.70
CA ALA A 129 -2.22 -11.98 4.34
C ALA A 129 -1.05 -10.99 4.43
N ILE A 130 0.15 -11.46 4.79
CA ILE A 130 1.38 -10.65 4.80
C ILE A 130 1.72 -10.16 3.38
N GLN A 131 1.62 -11.04 2.38
CA GLN A 131 1.86 -10.67 0.98
C GLN A 131 0.85 -9.63 0.48
N LEU A 132 -0.43 -9.71 0.87
CA LEU A 132 -1.43 -8.73 0.48
C LEU A 132 -1.27 -7.38 1.21
N ALA A 133 -0.95 -7.40 2.50
CA ALA A 133 -0.80 -6.20 3.34
C ALA A 133 0.50 -5.46 3.06
N TRP A 134 1.61 -6.19 3.09
CA TRP A 134 2.97 -5.64 2.97
C TRP A 134 3.54 -5.88 1.59
N GLY A 135 3.51 -7.13 1.13
CA GLY A 135 4.11 -7.56 -0.13
C GLY A 135 3.60 -6.77 -1.34
N ARG A 136 2.31 -6.43 -1.41
CA ARG A 136 1.70 -5.66 -2.49
C ARG A 136 2.38 -4.30 -2.72
N TYR A 137 2.90 -3.68 -1.66
CA TYR A 137 3.60 -2.38 -1.75
C TYR A 137 5.12 -2.52 -1.75
N SER A 138 5.64 -3.56 -1.10
CA SER A 138 7.06 -3.77 -0.87
C SER A 138 7.74 -4.63 -1.95
N HIS A 139 7.06 -5.68 -2.44
CA HIS A 139 7.61 -6.59 -3.44
C HIS A 139 8.02 -5.88 -4.74
N PRO A 140 7.23 -4.94 -5.31
CA PRO A 140 7.63 -4.27 -6.55
C PRO A 140 8.93 -3.46 -6.46
N ILE A 141 9.40 -3.17 -5.24
CA ILE A 141 10.50 -2.26 -4.93
C ILE A 141 11.71 -3.03 -4.41
N PHE A 142 11.49 -3.93 -3.45
CA PHE A 142 12.56 -4.60 -2.71
C PHE A 142 12.92 -5.99 -3.23
N SER A 143 12.06 -6.66 -4.01
CA SER A 143 12.36 -7.99 -4.54
C SER A 143 13.28 -7.94 -5.77
N LYS A 144 13.84 -9.09 -6.15
CA LYS A 144 14.65 -9.19 -7.38
C LYS A 144 13.77 -9.31 -8.61
N GLU A 145 12.56 -9.78 -8.45
CA GLU A 145 11.59 -10.05 -9.50
C GLU A 145 10.85 -8.77 -9.87
N GLY A 146 10.56 -7.90 -8.89
CA GLY A 146 9.64 -6.77 -9.02
C GLY A 146 8.19 -7.23 -9.16
N GLY A 147 7.28 -6.31 -9.52
CA GLY A 147 5.84 -6.59 -9.59
C GLY A 147 5.21 -6.99 -8.25
N TYR A 148 3.95 -7.38 -8.27
CA TYR A 148 3.29 -7.92 -7.08
C TYR A 148 3.81 -9.34 -6.75
N PRO A 149 3.62 -9.84 -5.52
CA PRO A 149 3.85 -11.25 -5.23
C PRO A 149 2.98 -12.13 -6.15
N GLN A 150 3.59 -13.12 -6.81
CA GLN A 150 2.92 -13.94 -7.84
C GLN A 150 1.64 -14.60 -7.33
N ALA A 151 1.66 -15.17 -6.12
CA ALA A 151 0.49 -15.82 -5.53
C ALA A 151 -0.70 -14.87 -5.39
N ILE A 152 -0.44 -13.60 -5.04
CA ILE A 152 -1.48 -12.57 -4.94
C ILE A 152 -2.04 -12.24 -6.34
N GLU A 153 -1.19 -12.08 -7.36
CA GLU A 153 -1.69 -11.83 -8.72
C GLU A 153 -2.59 -12.97 -9.24
N GLU A 154 -2.18 -14.22 -9.03
CA GLU A 154 -2.92 -15.40 -9.48
C GLU A 154 -4.28 -15.53 -8.76
N ILE A 155 -4.29 -15.37 -7.43
CA ILE A 155 -5.53 -15.43 -6.65
C ILE A 155 -6.49 -14.33 -7.09
N PHE A 156 -6.02 -13.10 -7.23
CA PHE A 156 -6.85 -11.97 -7.66
C PHE A 156 -7.39 -12.14 -9.08
N ALA A 157 -6.58 -12.65 -10.00
CA ALA A 157 -7.03 -12.94 -11.36
C ALA A 157 -8.13 -14.01 -11.39
N ASN A 158 -7.94 -15.12 -10.66
CA ASN A 158 -8.91 -16.20 -10.58
C ASN A 158 -10.21 -15.75 -9.92
N TYR A 159 -10.12 -15.03 -8.80
CA TYR A 159 -11.27 -14.52 -8.08
C TYR A 159 -12.05 -13.51 -8.94
N SER A 160 -11.35 -12.57 -9.60
CA SER A 160 -12.01 -11.60 -10.48
C SER A 160 -12.71 -12.28 -11.66
N ALA A 161 -12.12 -13.32 -12.24
CA ALA A 161 -12.76 -14.09 -13.31
C ALA A 161 -14.00 -14.86 -12.83
N ALA A 162 -13.97 -15.41 -11.61
CA ALA A 162 -15.12 -16.09 -11.00
C ALA A 162 -16.30 -15.12 -10.76
N GLU A 163 -15.99 -13.87 -10.40
CA GLU A 163 -16.96 -12.77 -10.25
C GLU A 163 -17.42 -12.15 -11.60
N GLY A 164 -16.91 -12.66 -12.73
CA GLY A 164 -17.33 -12.23 -14.07
C GLY A 164 -16.59 -11.02 -14.65
N TYR A 165 -15.50 -10.57 -14.03
CA TYR A 165 -14.65 -9.52 -14.61
C TYR A 165 -13.82 -10.08 -15.76
N THR A 166 -13.68 -9.28 -16.83
CA THR A 166 -12.82 -9.62 -17.98
C THR A 166 -11.34 -9.41 -17.72
N THR A 167 -11.00 -8.69 -16.66
CA THR A 167 -9.63 -8.37 -16.23
C THR A 167 -9.54 -8.44 -14.71
N SER A 168 -8.37 -8.78 -14.17
CA SER A 168 -8.13 -8.75 -12.72
C SER A 168 -8.44 -7.36 -12.14
N ARG A 169 -9.12 -7.33 -10.99
CA ARG A 169 -9.34 -6.10 -10.21
C ARG A 169 -8.04 -5.55 -9.61
N LEU A 170 -7.01 -6.39 -9.47
CA LEU A 170 -5.63 -5.99 -9.18
C LEU A 170 -4.89 -5.76 -10.51
N PRO A 171 -4.66 -4.50 -10.95
CA PRO A 171 -4.05 -4.24 -12.25
C PRO A 171 -2.58 -4.63 -12.21
N ALA A 172 -2.18 -5.61 -13.04
CA ALA A 172 -0.80 -6.06 -13.11
C ALA A 172 0.16 -4.93 -13.52
N PHE A 173 1.41 -5.01 -13.07
CA PHE A 173 2.48 -4.17 -13.60
C PHE A 173 2.87 -4.63 -15.01
N THR A 174 3.13 -3.70 -15.92
CA THR A 174 3.78 -4.02 -17.18
C THR A 174 5.26 -4.34 -16.94
N LYS A 175 5.92 -4.94 -17.93
CA LYS A 175 7.36 -5.21 -17.84
C LYS A 175 8.17 -3.94 -17.60
N GLU A 176 7.79 -2.85 -18.27
CA GLU A 176 8.42 -1.55 -18.14
C GLU A 176 8.24 -0.99 -16.72
N GLU A 177 7.04 -1.11 -16.15
CA GLU A 177 6.79 -0.65 -14.78
C GLU A 177 7.53 -1.50 -13.74
N ILE A 178 7.60 -2.82 -13.92
CA ILE A 178 8.40 -3.73 -13.06
C ILE A 178 9.86 -3.27 -13.03
N GLU A 179 10.46 -3.06 -14.20
CA GLU A 179 11.85 -2.59 -14.30
C GLU A 179 12.01 -1.18 -13.70
N TYR A 180 11.01 -0.32 -13.87
CA TYR A 180 11.04 1.04 -13.37
C TYR A 180 11.01 1.11 -11.84
N THR A 181 10.18 0.29 -11.18
CA THR A 181 9.98 0.30 -9.72
C THR A 181 10.99 -0.55 -8.97
N ARG A 182 11.52 -1.61 -9.60
CA ARG A 182 12.45 -2.50 -8.92
C ARG A 182 13.74 -1.78 -8.52
N GLY A 183 14.16 -1.98 -7.28
CA GLY A 183 15.40 -1.44 -6.74
C GLY A 183 15.37 0.05 -6.43
N THR A 184 14.18 0.67 -6.33
CA THR A 184 14.06 2.11 -6.00
C THR A 184 14.14 2.38 -4.50
N PHE A 185 15.14 1.83 -3.82
CA PHE A 185 15.31 2.03 -2.39
C PHE A 185 16.78 2.09 -1.98
N ASP A 186 17.08 2.89 -0.96
CA ASP A 186 18.42 2.95 -0.34
C ASP A 186 18.45 2.27 1.04
N PHE A 187 17.28 2.00 1.62
CA PHE A 187 17.09 1.35 2.91
C PHE A 187 15.63 0.85 3.02
N ILE A 188 15.38 -0.11 3.91
CA ILE A 188 14.01 -0.54 4.24
C ILE A 188 13.51 0.28 5.42
N CYS A 189 12.29 0.82 5.31
CA CYS A 189 11.63 1.56 6.40
C CYS A 189 10.27 0.92 6.70
N MET A 190 10.07 0.57 7.95
CA MET A 190 8.92 -0.21 8.41
C MET A 190 8.29 0.45 9.63
N ASN A 191 7.00 0.73 9.54
CA ASN A 191 6.17 1.08 10.68
C ASN A 191 5.52 -0.20 11.19
N HIS A 192 5.62 -0.49 12.49
CA HIS A 192 5.02 -1.67 13.09
C HIS A 192 4.46 -1.31 14.46
N TYR A 193 3.25 -1.78 14.73
CA TYR A 193 2.53 -1.47 15.97
C TYR A 193 1.93 -2.71 16.64
N THR A 194 1.43 -3.65 15.84
CA THR A 194 0.62 -4.76 16.34
C THR A 194 0.64 -5.94 15.38
N SER A 195 0.12 -7.06 15.87
CA SER A 195 -0.11 -8.30 15.12
C SER A 195 -1.60 -8.64 15.13
N ARG A 196 -2.03 -9.49 14.21
CA ARG A 196 -3.36 -10.10 14.17
C ARG A 196 -3.23 -11.60 14.00
N MET A 197 -4.23 -12.33 14.49
CA MET A 197 -4.39 -13.74 14.18
C MET A 197 -5.15 -13.87 12.86
N VAL A 198 -4.87 -14.90 12.08
CA VAL A 198 -5.62 -15.23 10.87
C VAL A 198 -5.90 -16.71 10.77
N ARG A 199 -7.03 -17.02 10.14
CA ARG A 199 -7.46 -18.37 9.83
C ARG A 199 -8.28 -18.39 8.56
N ARG A 200 -8.46 -19.58 7.98
CA ARG A 200 -9.43 -19.74 6.90
C ARG A 200 -10.86 -19.47 7.38
N ALA A 201 -11.64 -18.87 6.49
CA ALA A 201 -13.08 -18.76 6.70
C ALA A 201 -13.73 -20.15 6.58
N VAL A 202 -14.73 -20.42 7.42
CA VAL A 202 -15.52 -21.66 7.33
C VAL A 202 -16.74 -21.47 6.40
N PRO A 203 -17.29 -22.55 5.80
CA PRO A 203 -18.41 -22.41 4.87
C PRO A 203 -19.61 -21.67 5.47
N GLY A 204 -20.05 -20.60 4.80
CA GLY A 204 -21.19 -19.78 5.21
C GLY A 204 -20.86 -18.70 6.25
N GLU A 205 -19.61 -18.57 6.68
CA GLU A 205 -19.15 -17.46 7.51
C GLU A 205 -19.08 -16.16 6.71
N ALA A 206 -19.53 -15.06 7.30
CA ALA A 206 -19.38 -13.73 6.71
C ALA A 206 -17.92 -13.27 6.84
N ILE A 207 -17.31 -12.93 5.70
CA ILE A 207 -15.93 -12.45 5.66
C ILE A 207 -15.95 -10.92 5.70
N GLY A 208 -15.20 -10.34 6.64
CA GLY A 208 -15.07 -8.89 6.77
C GLY A 208 -14.12 -8.27 5.72
N HIS A 209 -13.90 -6.97 5.83
CA HIS A 209 -13.07 -6.24 4.87
C HIS A 209 -11.60 -6.16 5.29
N PHE A 210 -10.73 -6.22 4.30
CA PHE A 210 -9.29 -6.04 4.46
C PHE A 210 -8.99 -4.56 4.74
N PRO A 211 -8.07 -4.19 5.65
CA PRO A 211 -7.05 -5.04 6.27
C PRO A 211 -7.35 -5.55 7.69
N LEU A 212 -8.51 -5.24 8.27
CA LEU A 212 -8.73 -5.47 9.71
C LEU A 212 -9.58 -6.69 10.05
N ASP A 213 -10.49 -7.11 9.18
CA ASP A 213 -11.51 -8.10 9.52
C ASP A 213 -11.43 -9.38 8.65
N GLY A 214 -10.97 -9.30 7.40
CA GLY A 214 -10.90 -10.46 6.51
C GLY A 214 -10.46 -10.14 5.08
N SER A 215 -10.46 -11.14 4.21
CA SER A 215 -10.36 -10.97 2.76
C SER A 215 -11.13 -12.09 2.05
N GLU A 216 -12.10 -11.71 1.23
CA GLU A 216 -12.86 -12.65 0.41
C GLU A 216 -11.97 -13.30 -0.65
N GLU A 217 -11.06 -12.54 -1.25
CA GLU A 217 -10.12 -13.04 -2.26
C GLU A 217 -9.21 -14.14 -1.71
N LEU A 218 -8.75 -13.98 -0.46
CA LEU A 218 -7.89 -14.96 0.21
C LEU A 218 -8.66 -16.00 1.04
N ASN A 219 -9.98 -15.89 1.11
CA ASN A 219 -10.86 -16.72 1.95
C ASN A 219 -10.38 -16.85 3.41
N LEU A 220 -10.08 -15.71 4.05
CA LEU A 220 -9.55 -15.66 5.41
C LEU A 220 -10.29 -14.66 6.31
N ILE A 221 -10.23 -14.93 7.62
CA ILE A 221 -10.71 -14.09 8.70
C ILE A 221 -9.51 -13.52 9.46
N ILE A 222 -9.56 -12.23 9.81
CA ILE A 222 -8.53 -11.54 10.59
C ILE A 222 -9.13 -11.22 11.96
N GLU A 223 -8.44 -11.64 13.02
CA GLU A 223 -8.93 -11.52 14.39
C GLU A 223 -7.86 -10.86 15.29
N MET A 224 -8.32 -10.19 16.34
CA MET A 224 -7.40 -9.79 17.40
C MET A 224 -6.91 -11.03 18.15
N HIS A 225 -5.64 -11.02 18.56
CA HIS A 225 -5.14 -12.06 19.45
C HIS A 225 -5.99 -12.11 20.73
N PRO A 226 -6.39 -13.28 21.25
CA PRO A 226 -7.30 -13.38 22.41
C PRO A 226 -6.83 -12.60 23.65
N ASP A 227 -5.52 -12.49 23.83
CA ASP A 227 -4.90 -11.75 24.93
C ASP A 227 -4.73 -10.23 24.66
N SER A 228 -5.20 -9.75 23.52
CA SER A 228 -5.13 -8.32 23.16
C SER A 228 -6.00 -7.50 24.10
N LYS A 229 -5.43 -6.42 24.64
CA LYS A 229 -6.20 -5.41 25.36
C LYS A 229 -6.71 -4.37 24.35
N PRO A 230 -7.93 -3.81 24.53
CA PRO A 230 -8.39 -2.70 23.71
C PRO A 230 -7.41 -1.52 23.82
N THR A 231 -6.91 -1.02 22.69
CA THR A 231 -5.90 0.06 22.65
C THR A 231 -6.39 1.37 21.99
N GLY A 232 -7.68 1.54 21.72
CA GLY A 232 -8.22 2.72 21.04
C GLY A 232 -9.23 3.55 21.84
N TYR A 233 -9.18 4.88 21.67
CA TYR A 233 -10.35 5.74 21.84
C TYR A 233 -11.27 5.57 20.61
N PRO A 234 -12.60 5.67 20.73
CA PRO A 234 -13.49 5.58 19.58
C PRO A 234 -13.09 6.62 18.53
N LEU A 235 -12.90 6.18 17.28
CA LEU A 235 -12.67 7.06 16.13
C LEU A 235 -13.84 8.07 16.09
N LEU A 236 -13.52 9.37 16.20
CA LEU A 236 -14.52 10.41 16.03
C LEU A 236 -15.05 10.31 14.59
N PRO A 237 -16.37 10.27 14.37
CA PRO A 237 -16.92 10.22 13.03
C PRO A 237 -16.40 11.41 12.23
N VAL A 238 -15.86 11.14 11.03
CA VAL A 238 -15.46 12.18 10.09
C VAL A 238 -16.68 13.07 9.84
N MET A 239 -16.61 14.34 10.24
CA MET A 239 -17.66 15.31 9.95
C MET A 239 -17.80 15.41 8.43
N LYS A 240 -18.91 14.92 7.89
CA LYS A 240 -19.34 15.23 6.53
C LYS A 240 -19.61 16.75 6.49
N LEU A 241 -18.74 17.49 5.80
CA LEU A 241 -18.95 18.90 5.47
C LEU A 241 -19.95 19.05 4.32
#